data_AF-A0A1B1Y756-F1
#
_entry.id   AF-A0A1B1Y756-F1
#
_cell.length_a   1.000
_cell.length_b   1.000
_cell.length_c   1.000
_cell.angle_alpha   90.00
_cell.angle_beta   90.00
_cell.angle_gamma   90.00
#
_symmetry.space_group_name_H-M   'P 1'
#
loop_
_entity.id
_entity.type
_entity.pdbx_description
1 polymer ?
#
loop_
_entity_poly.entity_id
_entity_poly.type
_entity_poly.pdbx_seq_one_letter_code
_entity_poly.pdbx_strand_id
1 'polypeptide(L)'
;MNKLLKLEELAQFLLSIILFNQLHFSWWVFPACLLLPDFSMLGYLMNPKIGAWCYNIFHHKLLGIIFYSFGIFIQNESIMLIGMILFGHAAMDRIFGYGLKYNDDFKHTHLGDIGKQ
;
A
#
# COMPACT_ATOMS: atom_id res chain seq x y z
N MET A 1 18.12 -7.22 11.04
CA MET A 1 16.64 -7.14 10.99
C MET A 1 16.13 -6.34 9.79
N ASN A 2 16.52 -5.07 9.61
CA ASN A 2 15.99 -4.20 8.54
C ASN A 2 16.09 -4.82 7.12
N LYS A 3 17.24 -5.41 6.75
CA LYS A 3 17.38 -6.11 5.45
C LYS A 3 16.41 -7.28 5.27
N LEU A 4 16.12 -8.05 6.33
CA LEU A 4 15.19 -9.17 6.27
C LEU A 4 13.75 -8.67 6.09
N LEU A 5 13.34 -7.64 6.85
CA LEU A 5 12.03 -7.00 6.68
C LEU A 5 11.86 -6.45 5.26
N LYS A 6 12.88 -5.79 4.70
CA LYS A 6 12.84 -5.31 3.30
C LYS A 6 12.72 -6.45 2.29
N LEU A 7 13.31 -7.62 2.55
CA LEU A 7 13.13 -8.79 1.69
C LEU A 7 11.71 -9.36 1.77
N GLU A 8 11.10 -9.36 2.96
CA GLU A 8 9.68 -9.75 3.11
C GLU A 8 8.76 -8.79 2.34
N GLU A 9 8.98 -7.49 2.46
CA GLU A 9 8.20 -6.49 1.72
C GLU A 9 8.46 -6.56 0.21
N LEU A 10 9.71 -6.82 -0.22
CA LEU A 10 10.02 -7.08 -1.64
C LEU A 10 9.28 -8.31 -2.16
N ALA A 11 9.25 -9.41 -1.41
CA ALA A 11 8.50 -10.60 -1.79
C ALA A 11 7.00 -10.32 -1.93
N GLN A 12 6.44 -9.52 -1.02
CA GLN A 12 5.03 -9.10 -1.08
C GLN A 12 4.76 -8.17 -2.27
N PHE A 13 5.66 -7.24 -2.58
CA PHE A 13 5.54 -6.39 -3.76
C PHE A 13 5.61 -7.22 -5.05
N LEU A 14 6.57 -8.15 -5.17
CA LEU A 14 6.66 -9.07 -6.31
C LEU A 14 5.41 -9.95 -6.44
N LEU A 15 4.86 -10.41 -5.32
CA LEU A 15 3.59 -11.14 -5.32
C LEU A 15 2.46 -10.30 -5.92
N SER A 16 2.37 -9.00 -5.61
CA SER A 16 1.37 -8.14 -6.24
C SER A 16 1.51 -8.10 -7.77
N ILE A 17 2.73 -8.02 -8.30
CA ILE A 17 2.99 -8.05 -9.75
C ILE A 17 2.57 -9.39 -10.36
N ILE A 18 2.86 -10.50 -9.68
CA ILE A 18 2.45 -11.84 -10.15
C ILE A 18 0.91 -11.94 -10.21
N LEU A 19 0.21 -11.44 -9.19
CA LEU A 19 -1.25 -11.39 -9.15
C LEU A 19 -1.81 -10.47 -10.25
N PHE A 20 -1.17 -9.34 -10.53
CA PHE A 20 -1.55 -8.44 -11.63
C PHE A 20 -1.60 -9.16 -12.97
N ASN A 21 -0.55 -9.94 -13.25
CA ASN A 21 -0.41 -10.65 -14.52
C ASN A 21 -1.46 -11.75 -14.72
N GLN A 22 -2.29 -12.05 -13.71
CA GLN A 22 -3.45 -12.93 -13.84
C GLN A 22 -4.73 -12.19 -14.24
N LEU A 23 -4.72 -10.85 -14.26
CA LEU A 23 -5.88 -10.01 -14.61
C LEU A 23 -5.79 -9.56 -16.08
N HIS A 24 -6.94 -9.29 -16.70
CA HIS A 24 -7.02 -8.90 -18.11
C HIS A 24 -6.91 -7.37 -18.32
N PHE A 25 -5.94 -6.74 -17.63
CA PHE A 25 -5.63 -5.33 -17.80
C PHE A 25 -4.36 -5.10 -18.62
N SER A 26 -4.26 -3.95 -19.27
CA SER A 26 -3.02 -3.52 -19.90
C SER A 26 -1.94 -3.31 -18.84
N TRP A 27 -0.69 -3.70 -19.12
CA TRP A 27 0.39 -3.67 -18.12
C TRP A 27 0.64 -2.29 -17.50
N TRP A 28 0.46 -1.22 -18.27
CA TRP A 28 0.62 0.16 -17.79
C TRP A 28 -0.37 0.56 -16.68
N VAL A 29 -1.49 -0.15 -16.54
CA VAL A 29 -2.48 0.11 -15.48
C VAL A 29 -1.86 -0.10 -14.11
N PHE A 30 -0.97 -1.09 -13.96
CA PHE A 30 -0.31 -1.36 -12.68
C PHE A 30 0.50 -0.14 -12.19
N PRO A 31 1.54 0.35 -12.89
CA PRO A 31 2.30 1.51 -12.44
C PRO A 31 1.45 2.79 -12.37
N ALA A 32 0.44 2.96 -13.23
CA ALA A 32 -0.46 4.12 -13.17
C ALA A 32 -1.31 4.13 -11.89
N CYS A 33 -1.83 2.98 -11.48
CA CYS A 33 -2.63 2.84 -10.27
C CYS A 33 -1.79 2.73 -9.00
N LEU A 34 -0.53 2.30 -9.09
CA LEU A 34 0.33 2.04 -7.95
C LEU A 34 0.53 3.28 -7.06
N LEU A 35 0.46 4.49 -7.61
CA LEU A 35 0.61 5.74 -6.86
C LEU A 35 -0.73 6.36 -6.42
N LEU A 36 -1.87 5.78 -6.79
CA LEU A 36 -3.17 6.30 -6.38
C LEU A 36 -3.41 6.29 -4.85
N PRO A 37 -2.94 5.29 -4.08
CA PRO A 37 -3.13 5.29 -2.64
C PRO A 37 -2.51 6.51 -1.93
N ASP A 38 -1.45 7.11 -2.49
CA ASP A 38 -0.80 8.31 -1.93
C ASP A 38 -1.70 9.55 -1.88
N PHE A 39 -2.77 9.61 -2.69
CA PHE A 39 -3.75 10.70 -2.59
C PHE A 39 -4.40 10.75 -1.19
N SER A 40 -4.39 9.65 -0.43
CA SER A 40 -4.83 9.62 0.96
C SER A 40 -4.02 10.56 1.87
N MET A 41 -2.79 10.93 1.49
CA MET A 41 -1.98 11.92 2.20
C MET A 41 -2.59 13.33 2.19
N LEU A 42 -3.51 13.65 1.27
CA LEU A 42 -4.21 14.92 1.27
C LEU A 42 -5.00 15.17 2.57
N GLY A 43 -5.32 14.12 3.34
CA GLY A 43 -5.90 14.26 4.68
C GLY A 43 -5.03 15.07 5.65
N TYR A 44 -3.71 15.13 5.43
CA TYR A 44 -2.80 15.96 6.23
C TYR A 44 -3.01 17.47 6.01
N LEU A 45 -3.70 17.89 4.94
CA LEU A 45 -4.11 19.29 4.76
C LEU A 45 -5.12 19.75 5.82
N MET A 46 -5.85 18.82 6.44
CA MET A 46 -6.78 19.12 7.53
C MET A 46 -6.09 19.14 8.88
N ASN A 47 -5.40 18.06 9.26
CA ASN A 47 -4.54 17.94 10.44
C ASN A 47 -3.80 16.58 10.45
N PRO A 48 -2.77 16.40 11.31
CA PRO A 48 -2.00 15.15 11.38
C PRO A 48 -2.82 13.91 11.71
N LYS A 49 -3.85 14.02 12.57
CA LYS A 49 -4.69 12.88 12.96
C LYS A 49 -5.54 12.38 11.79
N ILE A 50 -6.23 13.28 11.09
CA ILE A 50 -7.03 12.91 9.90
C ILE A 50 -6.11 12.37 8.81
N GLY A 51 -4.98 13.03 8.57
CA GLY A 51 -3.96 12.56 7.63
C GLY A 51 -3.48 11.15 7.91
N ALA A 52 -3.11 10.85 9.17
CA ALA A 52 -2.64 9.54 9.58
C ALA A 52 -3.71 8.46 9.39
N TRP A 53 -4.96 8.74 9.76
CA TRP A 53 -6.07 7.79 9.53
C TRP A 53 -6.33 7.52 8.06
N CYS A 54 -6.46 8.57 7.24
CA CYS A 54 -6.65 8.43 5.80
C CYS A 54 -5.50 7.64 5.18
N TYR A 55 -4.25 8.03 5.44
CA TYR A 55 -3.07 7.33 4.94
C TYR A 55 -3.08 5.86 5.37
N ASN A 56 -3.22 5.59 6.66
CA ASN A 56 -3.11 4.23 7.20
C ASN A 56 -4.17 3.30 6.61
N ILE A 57 -5.39 3.76 6.34
CA ILE A 57 -6.43 2.96 5.69
C ILE A 57 -5.94 2.48 4.31
N PHE A 58 -5.50 3.39 3.44
CA PHE A 58 -5.07 3.03 2.09
C PHE A 58 -3.72 2.27 2.06
N HIS A 59 -2.95 2.29 3.15
CA HIS A 59 -1.67 1.58 3.29
C HIS A 59 -1.76 0.33 4.19
N HIS A 60 -2.98 -0.07 4.56
CA HIS A 60 -3.21 -1.26 5.36
C HIS A 60 -3.28 -2.51 4.48
N LYS A 61 -2.27 -3.39 4.57
CA LYS A 61 -2.19 -4.62 3.74
C LYS A 61 -3.41 -5.53 3.89
N LEU A 62 -4.00 -5.61 5.08
CA LEU A 62 -5.24 -6.37 5.29
C LEU A 62 -6.40 -5.91 4.39
N LEU A 63 -6.56 -4.60 4.14
CA LEU A 63 -7.61 -4.13 3.23
C LEU A 63 -7.32 -4.62 1.81
N GLY A 64 -6.07 -4.56 1.37
CA GLY A 64 -5.67 -5.12 0.08
C GLY A 64 -6.03 -6.60 -0.05
N ILE A 65 -5.74 -7.41 0.99
CA ILE A 65 -6.09 -8.83 1.03
C ILE A 65 -7.61 -9.05 0.99
N ILE A 66 -8.39 -8.26 1.76
CA ILE A 66 -9.85 -8.35 1.79
C ILE A 66 -10.43 -8.03 0.42
N PHE A 67 -10.04 -6.91 -0.19
CA PHE A 67 -10.51 -6.53 -1.52
C PHE A 67 -10.13 -7.58 -2.57
N TYR A 68 -8.89 -8.06 -2.58
CA TYR A 68 -8.47 -9.07 -3.55
C TYR A 68 -9.26 -10.38 -3.40
N SER A 69 -9.39 -10.88 -2.16
CA SER A 69 -10.14 -12.10 -1.85
C SER A 69 -11.64 -11.96 -2.18
N PHE A 70 -12.22 -10.80 -1.88
CA PHE A 70 -13.61 -10.50 -2.22
C PHE A 70 -13.81 -10.43 -3.74
N GLY A 71 -12.87 -9.83 -4.47
CA GLY A 71 -12.84 -9.81 -5.93
C GLY A 71 -12.83 -11.21 -6.53
N ILE A 72 -12.05 -12.15 -5.96
CA ILE A 72 -12.10 -13.57 -6.33
C ILE A 72 -13.48 -14.16 -6.09
N PHE A 73 -14.04 -13.96 -4.89
CA PHE A 73 -15.33 -14.53 -4.51
C PHE A 73 -16.46 -14.14 -5.48
N ILE A 74 -16.46 -12.89 -5.94
CA ILE A 74 -17.48 -12.38 -6.87
C ILE A 74 -17.03 -12.37 -8.34
N GLN A 75 -15.86 -12.92 -8.66
CA GLN A 75 -15.27 -12.95 -10.00
C GLN A 75 -15.15 -11.56 -10.66
N ASN A 76 -14.74 -10.55 -9.89
CA ASN A 76 -14.59 -9.17 -10.37
C ASN A 76 -13.13 -8.72 -10.36
N GLU A 77 -12.54 -8.62 -11.56
CA GLU A 77 -11.14 -8.22 -11.73
C GLU A 77 -10.86 -6.77 -11.33
N SER A 78 -11.85 -5.87 -11.39
CA SER A 78 -11.65 -4.48 -10.94
C SER A 78 -11.47 -4.42 -9.43
N ILE A 79 -12.22 -5.24 -8.67
CA ILE A 79 -12.05 -5.33 -7.22
C ILE A 79 -10.73 -6.04 -6.87
N MET A 80 -10.35 -7.07 -7.63
CA MET A 80 -9.03 -7.68 -7.49
C MET A 80 -7.92 -6.64 -7.71
N LEU A 81 -8.01 -5.84 -8.77
CA LEU A 81 -7.07 -4.77 -9.08
C LEU A 81 -6.94 -3.79 -7.91
N ILE A 82 -8.05 -3.32 -7.32
CA ILE A 82 -8.01 -2.45 -6.13
C ILE A 82 -7.23 -3.13 -5.00
N GLY A 83 -7.55 -4.37 -4.66
CA GLY A 83 -6.92 -5.08 -3.55
C GLY A 83 -5.42 -5.27 -3.72
N MET A 84 -5.00 -5.70 -4.92
CA MET A 84 -3.59 -5.94 -5.20
C MET A 84 -2.77 -4.63 -5.33
N ILE A 85 -3.38 -3.53 -5.79
CA ILE A 85 -2.73 -2.20 -5.81
C ILE A 85 -2.51 -1.71 -4.39
N LEU A 86 -3.52 -1.78 -3.50
CA LEU A 86 -3.36 -1.40 -2.10
C LEU A 86 -2.27 -2.24 -1.41
N PHE A 87 -2.27 -3.54 -1.66
CA PHE A 87 -1.27 -4.46 -1.10
C PHE A 87 0.14 -4.17 -1.62
N GLY A 88 0.29 -4.04 -2.94
CA GLY A 88 1.56 -3.79 -3.62
C GLY A 88 2.16 -2.44 -3.24
N HIS A 89 1.34 -1.37 -3.28
CA HIS A 89 1.77 -0.02 -2.90
C HIS A 89 2.26 0.01 -1.44
N ALA A 90 1.48 -0.54 -0.51
CA ALA A 90 1.86 -0.56 0.89
C ALA A 90 3.14 -1.38 1.16
N ALA A 91 3.39 -2.44 0.38
CA ALA A 91 4.64 -3.20 0.46
C ALA A 91 5.82 -2.40 -0.10
N MET A 92 5.65 -1.76 -1.26
CA MET A 92 6.64 -0.88 -1.88
C MET A 92 7.07 0.23 -0.91
N ASP A 93 6.12 0.90 -0.27
CA ASP A 93 6.37 1.94 0.72
C ASP A 93 7.30 1.47 1.85
N ARG A 94 7.04 0.29 2.40
CA ARG A 94 7.84 -0.28 3.50
C ARG A 94 9.26 -0.67 3.06
N ILE A 95 9.48 -1.01 1.78
CA ILE A 95 10.84 -1.21 1.23
C ILE A 95 11.65 0.10 1.31
N PHE A 96 11.00 1.23 1.03
CA PHE A 96 11.60 2.56 1.06
C PHE A 96 11.60 3.22 2.45
N GLY A 97 11.03 2.55 3.46
CA GLY A 97 11.00 3.03 4.84
C GLY A 97 9.79 3.91 5.18
N TYR A 98 8.81 3.98 4.28
CA TYR A 98 7.51 4.55 4.58
C TYR A 98 6.67 3.51 5.33
N GLY A 99 6.18 3.88 6.51
CA GLY A 99 5.36 3.03 7.34
C GLY A 99 4.02 3.67 7.68
N LEU A 100 3.15 2.89 8.34
CA LEU A 100 1.95 3.41 9.01
C LEU A 100 2.32 4.52 9.97
N LYS A 101 1.50 5.58 9.95
CA LYS A 101 1.71 6.88 10.58
C LYS A 101 1.09 6.93 11.96
N TYR A 102 1.78 7.57 12.89
CA TYR A 102 1.18 8.00 14.14
C TYR A 102 0.38 9.30 13.95
N ASN A 103 -0.51 9.61 14.91
CA ASN A 103 -1.45 10.73 14.79
C ASN A 103 -0.83 12.10 15.09
N ASP A 104 0.48 12.15 15.36
CA ASP A 104 1.23 13.33 15.78
C ASP A 104 1.99 13.99 14.62
N ASP A 105 2.64 13.21 13.75
CA ASP A 105 3.42 13.74 12.62
C ASP A 105 3.46 12.77 11.43
N PHE A 106 3.59 13.29 10.20
CA PHE A 106 3.73 12.47 8.98
C PHE A 106 5.03 11.65 8.95
N LYS A 107 6.09 12.13 9.60
CA LYS A 107 7.40 11.47 9.62
C LYS A 107 7.46 10.36 10.65
N HIS A 108 6.63 10.40 11.69
CA HIS A 108 6.64 9.42 12.76
C HIS A 108 5.86 8.17 12.34
N THR A 109 6.57 7.05 12.17
CA THR A 109 5.99 5.79 11.71
C THR A 109 6.37 4.62 12.60
N HIS A 110 5.64 3.51 12.48
CA HIS A 110 5.99 2.25 13.16
C HIS A 110 7.36 1.66 12.75
N LEU A 111 7.96 2.13 11.65
CA LEU A 111 9.31 1.74 11.20
C LEU A 111 10.40 2.70 11.73
N GLY A 112 10.01 3.76 12.45
CA GLY A 112 10.86 4.87 12.87
C GLY A 112 10.53 6.18 12.15
N ASP A 113 11.31 7.22 12.46
CA ASP A 113 11.19 8.54 11.86
C ASP A 113 11.74 8.56 10.43
N ILE A 114 10.94 9.04 9.48
CA ILE A 114 11.39 9.24 8.09
C ILE A 114 12.54 10.24 8.05
N GLY A 115 13.63 9.87 7.38
CA GLY A 115 14.80 10.72 7.16
C GLY A 115 15.81 10.73 8.31
N LYS A 116 15.58 9.97 9.38
CA LYS A 116 16.59 9.72 10.41
C LYS A 116 17.08 8.28 10.28
N GLN A 117 18.36 8.11 9.93
CA GLN A 117 19.10 6.86 10.08
C GLN A 117 19.94 6.94 11.36
#